data_AF-A0A956TG59-F1
#
_entry.id   AF-A0A956TG59-F1
#
_cell.length_a   1.000
_cell.length_b   1.000
_cell.length_c   1.000
_cell.angle_alpha   90.00
_cell.angle_beta   90.00
_cell.angle_gamma   90.00
#
_symmetry.space_group_name_H-M   'P 1'
#
loop_
_entity.id
_entity.type
_entity.pdbx_description
1 polymer ?
#
loop_
_entity_poly.entity_id
_entity_poly.type
_entity_poly.pdbx_seq_one_letter_code
_entity_poly.pdbx_strand_id
1 'polypeptide(L)'
;MVSFSLDASKALADQQTMTMMVRLFGENKTPPPLVLKATAQKLTENTYSFLNKAFPEMSADEALDMAMQRLCPESYRHCVRVGELASRFARMLGLDRKFRKDLKRSAKLKEGGFLALTLAAFDDFDQDEFMEAMLMGGEYHDIGKLAIPAEIINKPDRLTEEEYELVQLHPVIGEAMLVPLEAPELILASVRGHHERWDGEGYPDGLAGDAIPLVARMLSIVDTFDAMTGSRPYRSRVSCEEAAEEIIRHAGTQFDPELARLFCQLVLEESE
;
A
#
# COMPACT_ATOMS: atom_id res chain seq x y z
N MET A 1 42.27 13.98 -16.23
CA MET A 1 41.23 13.98 -15.17
C MET A 1 39.91 13.75 -15.88
N VAL A 2 39.42 12.51 -15.84
CA VAL A 2 38.26 12.07 -16.63
C VAL A 2 37.00 12.57 -15.96
N SER A 3 36.21 13.37 -16.67
CA SER A 3 34.87 13.79 -16.31
C SER A 3 33.93 12.59 -16.32
N PHE A 4 33.52 12.10 -15.16
CA PHE A 4 32.39 11.19 -15.04
C PHE A 4 31.11 12.03 -14.98
N SER A 5 30.36 12.02 -16.08
CA SER A 5 29.11 12.77 -16.30
C SER A 5 28.01 12.29 -15.36
N LEU A 6 27.13 13.22 -14.94
CA LEU A 6 25.82 12.97 -14.31
C LEU A 6 24.99 11.91 -15.07
N ASP A 7 25.26 11.69 -16.35
CA ASP A 7 24.61 10.67 -17.19
C ASP A 7 24.91 9.24 -16.74
N ALA A 8 26.09 8.98 -16.16
CA ALA A 8 26.47 7.63 -15.71
C ALA A 8 25.74 7.23 -14.42
N SER A 9 25.49 8.18 -13.51
CA SER A 9 24.70 7.95 -12.29
C SER A 9 23.22 7.81 -12.59
N LYS A 10 22.68 8.55 -13.57
CA LYS A 10 21.29 8.41 -14.01
C LYS A 10 21.05 7.06 -14.72
N ALA A 11 22.00 6.65 -15.57
CA ALA A 11 21.94 5.35 -16.23
C ALA A 11 22.10 4.16 -15.25
N LEU A 12 22.90 4.30 -14.18
CA LEU A 12 23.01 3.27 -13.14
C LEU A 12 21.74 3.16 -12.29
N ALA A 13 21.12 4.30 -11.95
CA ALA A 13 19.84 4.35 -11.25
C ALA A 13 18.73 3.74 -12.12
N ASP A 14 18.63 4.11 -13.39
CA ASP A 14 17.65 3.54 -14.34
C ASP A 14 17.83 2.03 -14.52
N GLN A 15 19.07 1.52 -14.47
CA GLN A 15 19.36 0.09 -14.60
C GLN A 15 19.04 -0.71 -13.33
N GLN A 16 19.22 -0.11 -12.14
CA GLN A 16 18.78 -0.69 -10.87
C GLN A 16 17.24 -0.68 -10.75
N THR A 17 16.58 0.42 -11.10
CA THR A 17 15.13 0.55 -11.19
C THR A 17 14.52 -0.45 -12.18
N MET A 18 15.09 -0.61 -13.38
CA MET A 18 14.62 -1.65 -14.33
C MET A 18 14.78 -3.08 -13.79
N THR A 19 15.88 -3.36 -13.08
CA THR A 19 16.11 -4.69 -12.49
C THR A 19 15.15 -4.96 -11.33
N MET A 20 14.80 -3.91 -10.58
CA MET A 20 13.80 -3.95 -9.51
C MET A 20 12.39 -4.15 -10.09
N MET A 21 12.04 -3.42 -11.14
CA MET A 21 10.76 -3.55 -11.83
C MET A 21 10.59 -4.93 -12.47
N VAL A 22 11.62 -5.49 -13.10
CA VAL A 22 11.57 -6.86 -13.63
C VAL A 22 11.34 -7.90 -12.53
N ARG A 23 11.86 -7.68 -11.31
CA ARG A 23 11.68 -8.56 -10.16
C ARG A 23 10.32 -8.40 -9.46
N LEU A 24 9.72 -7.21 -9.53
CA LEU A 24 8.43 -6.90 -8.90
C LEU A 24 7.22 -7.10 -9.82
N PHE A 25 7.40 -6.96 -11.14
CA PHE A 25 6.34 -6.97 -12.16
C PHE A 25 6.47 -8.12 -13.20
N GLY A 26 7.52 -8.94 -13.12
CA GLY A 26 7.87 -9.94 -14.13
C GLY A 26 8.57 -9.34 -15.37
N GLU A 27 9.25 -10.18 -16.16
CA GLU A 27 10.24 -9.81 -17.21
C GLU A 27 9.80 -8.85 -18.34
N ASN A 28 8.59 -8.27 -18.34
CA ASN A 28 8.12 -7.39 -19.43
C ASN A 28 7.05 -6.34 -19.03
N LYS A 29 7.05 -5.83 -17.79
CA LYS A 29 5.98 -4.91 -17.35
C LYS A 29 6.48 -3.75 -16.49
N THR A 30 7.17 -2.78 -17.08
CA THR A 30 7.06 -1.41 -16.56
C THR A 30 5.64 -0.95 -16.88
N PRO A 31 4.77 -0.64 -15.89
CA PRO A 31 3.48 -0.04 -16.19
C PRO A 31 3.73 1.23 -17.02
N PRO A 32 2.91 1.51 -18.05
CA PRO A 32 3.11 2.69 -18.89
C PRO A 32 3.14 3.94 -18.01
N PRO A 33 3.95 4.98 -18.35
CA PRO A 33 4.00 6.22 -17.59
C PRO A 33 2.58 6.76 -17.42
N LEU A 34 2.17 6.87 -16.16
CA LEU A 34 0.78 7.01 -15.76
C LEU A 34 0.27 8.39 -16.14
N VAL A 35 -0.76 8.44 -16.97
CA VAL A 35 -1.46 9.69 -17.27
C VAL A 35 -2.45 9.94 -16.14
N LEU A 36 -2.07 10.83 -15.21
CA LEU A 36 -3.01 11.40 -14.25
C LEU A 36 -4.26 11.88 -15.00
N LYS A 37 -5.44 11.36 -14.64
CA LYS A 37 -6.71 11.97 -15.10
C LYS A 37 -6.65 13.45 -14.74
N ALA A 38 -6.98 14.35 -15.67
CA ALA A 38 -6.89 15.80 -15.45
C ALA A 38 -7.58 16.26 -14.14
N THR A 39 -8.64 15.55 -13.74
CA THR A 39 -9.32 15.72 -12.46
C THR A 39 -8.41 15.43 -11.26
N ALA A 40 -7.70 14.30 -11.23
CA ALA A 40 -6.81 13.93 -10.13
C ALA A 40 -5.62 14.89 -10.00
N GLN A 41 -5.06 15.35 -11.13
CA GLN A 41 -4.01 16.37 -11.12
C GLN A 41 -4.53 17.68 -10.49
N LYS A 42 -5.68 18.18 -10.96
CA LYS A 42 -6.27 19.41 -10.43
C LYS A 42 -6.61 19.32 -8.94
N LEU A 43 -7.11 18.16 -8.50
CA LEU A 43 -7.39 17.90 -7.08
C LEU A 43 -6.11 17.94 -6.25
N THR A 44 -5.03 17.31 -6.73
CA THR A 44 -3.70 17.34 -6.09
C THR A 44 -3.17 18.77 -5.94
N GLU A 45 -3.20 19.55 -7.03
CA GLU A 45 -2.75 20.96 -7.03
C GLU A 45 -3.56 21.82 -6.05
N ASN A 46 -4.88 21.63 -6.02
CA ASN A 46 -5.77 22.33 -5.09
C ASN A 46 -5.45 22.00 -3.63
N THR A 47 -5.19 20.73 -3.31
CA THR A 47 -4.84 20.31 -1.95
C THR A 47 -3.52 20.93 -1.51
N TYR A 48 -2.46 20.90 -2.32
CA TYR A 48 -1.22 21.59 -1.95
C TYR A 48 -1.40 23.10 -1.76
N SER A 49 -2.16 23.75 -2.64
CA SER A 49 -2.51 25.18 -2.48
C SER A 49 -3.25 25.43 -1.16
N PHE A 50 -4.12 24.52 -0.73
CA PHE A 50 -4.78 24.60 0.56
C PHE A 50 -3.80 24.39 1.73
N LEU A 51 -2.96 23.34 1.68
CA LEU A 51 -2.00 23.01 2.73
C LEU A 51 -1.00 24.15 2.95
N ASN A 52 -0.45 24.72 1.88
CA ASN A 52 0.48 25.85 1.96
C ASN A 52 -0.15 27.10 2.59
N LYS A 53 -1.48 27.27 2.49
CA LYS A 53 -2.21 28.37 3.14
C LYS A 53 -2.56 28.06 4.59
N ALA A 54 -2.92 26.81 4.88
CA ALA A 54 -3.33 26.36 6.20
C ALA A 54 -2.14 26.16 7.16
N PHE A 55 -0.99 25.75 6.62
CA PHE A 55 0.23 25.38 7.34
C PHE A 55 1.48 26.05 6.72
N PRO A 56 1.55 27.39 6.67
CA PRO A 56 2.58 28.10 5.90
C PRO A 56 4.02 27.93 6.41
N GLU A 57 4.19 27.50 7.66
CA GLU A 57 5.50 27.33 8.31
C GLU A 57 5.94 25.86 8.41
N MET A 58 5.17 24.92 7.86
CA MET A 58 5.45 23.47 7.92
C MET A 58 6.05 23.00 6.60
N SER A 59 6.87 21.96 6.64
CA SER A 59 7.24 21.25 5.42
C SER A 59 6.03 20.54 4.81
N ALA A 60 6.13 20.12 3.55
CA ALA A 60 5.00 19.50 2.84
C ALA A 60 4.57 18.16 3.45
N ASP A 61 5.52 17.36 3.93
CA ASP A 61 5.30 16.10 4.66
C ASP A 61 4.63 16.36 6.02
N GLU A 62 5.14 17.32 6.81
CA GLU A 62 4.54 17.72 8.08
C GLU A 62 3.10 18.25 7.89
N ALA A 63 2.85 19.03 6.84
CA ALA A 63 1.54 19.57 6.54
C ALA A 63 0.53 18.48 6.13
N LEU A 64 0.96 17.46 5.38
CA LEU A 64 0.13 16.32 5.00
C LEU A 64 -0.26 15.47 6.21
N ASP A 65 0.71 15.14 7.06
CA ASP A 65 0.46 14.39 8.30
C ASP A 65 -0.48 15.18 9.24
N MET A 66 -0.19 16.47 9.45
CA MET A 66 -1.05 17.36 10.22
C MET A 66 -2.48 17.45 9.66
N ALA A 67 -2.62 17.49 8.33
CA ALA A 67 -3.92 17.53 7.67
C ALA A 67 -4.70 16.22 7.86
N MET A 68 -4.05 15.06 7.70
CA MET A 68 -4.69 13.76 7.98
C MET A 68 -5.20 13.69 9.41
N GLN A 69 -4.36 14.08 10.37
CA GLN A 69 -4.71 14.05 11.80
C GLN A 69 -5.88 14.98 12.14
N ARG A 70 -5.91 16.19 11.56
CA ARG A 70 -6.91 17.21 11.93
C ARG A 70 -8.19 17.15 11.12
N LEU A 71 -8.10 16.86 9.83
CA LEU A 71 -9.22 16.93 8.88
C LEU A 71 -9.88 15.57 8.67
N CYS A 72 -9.12 14.48 8.82
CA CYS A 72 -9.58 13.12 8.57
C CYS A 72 -9.20 12.16 9.73
N PRO A 73 -9.50 12.47 11.01
CA PRO A 73 -8.95 11.76 12.16
C PRO A 73 -9.29 10.26 12.21
N GLU A 74 -10.45 9.85 11.70
CA GLU A 74 -10.79 8.42 11.59
C GLU A 74 -9.93 7.71 10.54
N SER A 75 -9.74 8.34 9.38
CA SER A 75 -8.89 7.80 8.30
C SER A 75 -7.44 7.74 8.75
N TYR A 76 -6.94 8.75 9.45
CA TYR A 76 -5.60 8.73 10.03
C TYR A 76 -5.41 7.55 11.01
N ARG A 77 -6.34 7.34 11.95
CA ARG A 77 -6.24 6.20 12.89
C ARG A 77 -6.32 4.85 12.19
N HIS A 78 -7.11 4.75 11.11
CA HIS A 78 -7.15 3.57 10.24
C HIS A 78 -5.79 3.32 9.59
N CYS A 79 -5.20 4.34 8.95
CA CYS A 79 -3.90 4.25 8.31
C CYS A 79 -2.79 3.79 9.26
N VAL A 80 -2.74 4.35 10.48
CA VAL A 80 -1.74 3.94 11.49
C VAL A 80 -1.86 2.45 11.83
N ARG A 81 -3.08 1.94 12.06
CA ARG A 81 -3.28 0.51 12.35
C ARG A 81 -2.93 -0.37 11.16
N VAL A 82 -3.28 0.06 9.95
CA VAL A 82 -2.92 -0.63 8.70
C VAL A 82 -1.40 -0.70 8.56
N GLY A 83 -0.67 0.39 8.78
CA GLY A 83 0.80 0.40 8.74
C GLY A 83 1.45 -0.56 9.75
N GLU A 84 0.94 -0.57 11.00
CA GLU A 84 1.40 -1.49 12.03
C GLU A 84 1.15 -2.96 11.64
N LEU A 85 -0.05 -3.28 11.15
CA LEU A 85 -0.45 -4.63 10.78
C LEU A 85 0.27 -5.12 9.51
N ALA A 86 0.46 -4.23 8.53
CA ALA A 86 1.25 -4.48 7.32
C ALA A 86 2.71 -4.82 7.66
N SER A 87 3.33 -4.03 8.53
CA SER A 87 4.69 -4.28 9.02
C SER A 87 4.81 -5.59 9.81
N ARG A 88 3.76 -6.00 10.50
CA ARG A 88 3.72 -7.31 11.19
C ARG A 88 3.58 -8.45 10.20
N PHE A 89 2.70 -8.31 9.21
CA PHE A 89 2.52 -9.31 8.17
C PHE A 89 3.84 -9.54 7.41
N ALA A 90 4.53 -8.48 7.01
CA ALA A 90 5.84 -8.59 6.36
C ALA A 90 6.88 -9.31 7.23
N ARG A 91 6.95 -8.98 8.53
CA ARG A 91 7.85 -9.67 9.47
C ARG A 91 7.58 -11.17 9.56
N MET A 92 6.32 -11.58 9.61
CA MET A 92 5.95 -13.01 9.66
C MET A 92 6.42 -13.75 8.41
N LEU A 93 6.36 -13.12 7.26
CA LEU A 93 6.87 -13.71 6.03
C LEU A 93 8.40 -13.85 6.03
N GLY A 94 9.11 -13.30 7.03
CA GLY A 94 10.57 -13.36 7.11
C GLY A 94 11.25 -12.28 6.26
N LEU A 95 10.52 -11.20 5.94
CA LEU A 95 11.03 -10.04 5.20
C LEU A 95 11.86 -9.08 6.07
N ASP A 96 11.99 -9.35 7.37
CA ASP A 96 12.88 -8.61 8.27
C ASP A 96 14.23 -9.31 8.45
N ARG A 97 15.31 -8.53 8.26
CA ARG A 97 16.70 -8.95 8.37
C ARG A 97 17.04 -9.56 9.73
N LYS A 98 16.41 -9.08 10.81
CA LYS A 98 16.63 -9.60 12.18
C LYS A 98 16.02 -10.99 12.34
N PHE A 99 14.83 -11.21 11.79
CA PHE A 99 14.08 -12.46 11.89
C PHE A 99 14.74 -13.63 11.14
N ARG A 100 15.48 -13.34 10.06
CA ARG A 100 16.23 -14.34 9.28
C ARG A 100 17.31 -15.10 10.08
N LYS A 101 17.88 -14.49 11.13
CA LYS A 101 18.88 -15.16 12.00
C LYS A 101 18.24 -16.28 12.83
N ASP A 102 16.97 -16.15 13.17
CA ASP A 102 16.23 -17.12 13.98
C ASP A 102 15.50 -18.17 13.12
N LEU A 103 15.16 -17.83 11.87
CA LEU A 103 14.45 -18.71 10.93
C LEU A 103 15.22 -20.01 10.59
N LYS A 104 16.56 -20.01 10.68
CA LYS A 104 17.39 -21.23 10.54
C LYS A 104 17.05 -22.31 11.59
N ARG A 105 16.28 -21.99 12.65
CA ARG A 105 15.88 -22.91 13.72
C ARG A 105 14.40 -23.34 13.68
N SER A 106 13.53 -22.71 12.89
CA SER A 106 12.08 -22.98 12.96
C SER A 106 11.63 -24.08 11.99
N ALA A 107 11.18 -25.21 12.53
CA ALA A 107 10.62 -26.34 11.78
C ALA A 107 9.12 -26.15 11.38
N LYS A 108 8.52 -24.97 11.67
CA LYS A 108 7.06 -24.73 11.60
C LYS A 108 6.51 -24.24 10.24
N LEU A 109 7.31 -24.20 9.17
CA LEU A 109 6.94 -23.62 7.86
C LEU A 109 6.86 -24.66 6.73
N LYS A 110 6.37 -25.87 6.99
CA LYS A 110 6.36 -26.96 5.99
C LYS A 110 5.12 -27.06 5.10
N GLU A 111 4.18 -26.11 5.15
CA GLU A 111 3.04 -26.04 4.22
C GLU A 111 2.94 -24.71 3.42
N GLY A 112 4.02 -23.91 3.35
CA GLY A 112 4.11 -22.63 2.62
C GLY A 112 5.36 -22.53 1.72
N GLY A 113 5.56 -23.53 0.85
CA GLY A 113 6.82 -23.75 0.14
C GLY A 113 7.21 -22.76 -0.98
N PHE A 114 6.37 -21.79 -1.37
CA PHE A 114 6.58 -20.98 -2.58
C PHE A 114 6.97 -19.52 -2.30
N LEU A 115 6.29 -18.83 -1.37
CA LEU A 115 6.77 -17.54 -0.86
C LEU A 115 8.17 -17.64 -0.21
N ALA A 116 8.47 -18.76 0.45
CA ALA A 116 9.78 -19.05 1.05
C ALA A 116 10.93 -19.22 0.02
N LEU A 117 10.62 -19.64 -1.22
CA LEU A 117 11.57 -19.63 -2.35
C LEU A 117 11.72 -18.24 -2.94
N THR A 118 10.62 -17.49 -2.97
CA THR A 118 10.55 -16.14 -3.52
C THR A 118 11.38 -15.17 -2.70
N LEU A 119 11.31 -15.21 -1.36
CA LEU A 119 12.18 -14.43 -0.45
C LEU A 119 13.65 -14.87 -0.44
N ALA A 120 13.92 -16.12 -0.83
CA ALA A 120 15.27 -16.69 -0.88
C ALA A 120 16.04 -16.33 -2.16
N ALA A 121 15.36 -15.89 -3.22
CA ALA A 121 15.95 -15.48 -4.50
C ALA A 121 16.24 -13.97 -4.62
N PHE A 122 15.86 -13.16 -3.63
CA PHE A 122 16.22 -11.73 -3.58
C PHE A 122 17.69 -11.57 -3.17
N ASP A 123 18.57 -11.53 -4.17
CA ASP A 123 19.92 -10.97 -4.05
C ASP A 123 19.80 -9.47 -3.77
N ASP A 124 20.29 -9.03 -2.60
CA ASP A 124 20.44 -7.64 -2.14
C ASP A 124 19.28 -6.67 -2.46
N PHE A 125 18.04 -7.14 -2.35
CA PHE A 125 16.90 -6.24 -2.21
C PHE A 125 16.94 -5.65 -0.80
N ASP A 126 16.80 -4.34 -0.65
CA ASP A 126 16.90 -3.69 0.64
C ASP A 126 15.63 -4.03 1.43
N GLN A 127 15.70 -5.07 2.26
CA GLN A 127 14.60 -5.49 3.14
C GLN A 127 14.10 -4.34 3.99
N ASP A 128 15.00 -3.40 4.32
CA ASP A 128 14.67 -2.18 5.03
C ASP A 128 13.72 -1.31 4.20
N GLU A 129 13.92 -1.20 2.88
CA GLU A 129 13.02 -0.49 1.96
C GLU A 129 11.66 -1.19 1.81
N PHE A 130 11.62 -2.53 1.74
CA PHE A 130 10.35 -3.26 1.73
C PHE A 130 9.57 -3.07 3.03
N MET A 131 10.26 -3.18 4.16
CA MET A 131 9.66 -2.99 5.48
C MET A 131 9.15 -1.56 5.67
N GLU A 132 9.92 -0.57 5.23
CA GLU A 132 9.52 0.82 5.17
C GLU A 132 8.30 1.00 4.27
N ALA A 133 8.27 0.36 3.09
CA ALA A 133 7.13 0.42 2.19
C ALA A 133 5.86 -0.19 2.78
N MET A 134 5.95 -1.26 3.56
CA MET A 134 4.78 -1.83 4.23
C MET A 134 4.26 -0.93 5.35
N LEU A 135 5.16 -0.31 6.12
CA LEU A 135 4.78 0.63 7.18
C LEU A 135 4.17 1.91 6.59
N MET A 136 4.96 2.62 5.79
CA MET A 136 4.60 3.91 5.19
C MET A 136 3.47 3.73 4.18
N GLY A 137 3.48 2.66 3.39
CA GLY A 137 2.37 2.31 2.51
C GLY A 137 1.06 2.22 3.27
N GLY A 138 1.05 1.56 4.44
CA GLY A 138 -0.14 1.52 5.29
C GLY A 138 -0.50 2.86 5.93
N GLU A 139 0.46 3.67 6.34
CA GLU A 139 0.21 4.99 6.92
C GLU A 139 -0.30 6.03 5.89
N TYR A 140 0.03 5.84 4.61
CA TYR A 140 -0.24 6.82 3.55
C TYR A 140 -1.16 6.31 2.43
N HIS A 141 -1.64 5.05 2.42
CA HIS A 141 -2.49 4.52 1.33
C HIS A 141 -3.72 5.39 1.04
N ASP A 142 -4.27 5.97 2.09
CA ASP A 142 -5.48 6.77 2.05
C ASP A 142 -5.22 8.29 1.99
N ILE A 143 -3.96 8.74 1.86
CA ILE A 143 -3.60 10.17 1.90
C ILE A 143 -4.34 11.00 0.85
N GLY A 144 -4.65 10.40 -0.30
CA GLY A 144 -5.41 11.05 -1.37
C GLY A 144 -6.85 11.41 -0.98
N LYS A 145 -7.40 10.84 0.10
CA LYS A 145 -8.72 11.23 0.63
C LYS A 145 -8.75 12.69 1.08
N LEU A 146 -7.61 13.30 1.38
CA LEU A 146 -7.51 14.74 1.67
C LEU A 146 -8.02 15.63 0.52
N ALA A 147 -7.98 15.15 -0.72
CA ALA A 147 -8.46 15.89 -1.88
C ALA A 147 -9.94 15.63 -2.20
N ILE A 148 -10.59 14.71 -1.49
CA ILE A 148 -12.00 14.38 -1.71
C ILE A 148 -12.86 15.24 -0.77
N PRO A 149 -13.96 15.85 -1.25
CA PRO A 149 -14.84 16.65 -0.41
C PRO A 149 -15.28 15.94 0.87
N ALA A 150 -15.24 16.65 2.00
CA ALA A 150 -15.56 16.10 3.31
C ALA A 150 -17.02 15.62 3.40
N GLU A 151 -17.93 16.24 2.65
CA GLU A 151 -19.34 15.86 2.57
C GLU A 151 -19.53 14.51 1.89
N ILE A 152 -18.60 14.10 1.02
CA ILE A 152 -18.60 12.80 0.34
C ILE A 152 -17.93 11.75 1.23
N ILE A 153 -16.75 12.04 1.78
CA ILE A 153 -16.02 11.11 2.65
C ILE A 153 -16.80 10.76 3.92
N ASN A 154 -17.52 11.73 4.50
CA ASN A 154 -18.27 11.54 5.74
C ASN A 154 -19.77 11.30 5.51
N LYS A 155 -20.18 10.98 4.27
CA LYS A 155 -21.60 10.78 3.95
C LYS A 155 -22.15 9.57 4.74
N PRO A 156 -23.27 9.73 5.47
CA PRO A 156 -23.87 8.63 6.23
C PRO A 156 -24.63 7.64 5.35
N ASP A 157 -25.05 8.08 4.16
CA ASP A 157 -25.79 7.29 3.17
C ASP A 157 -24.86 6.72 2.10
N ARG A 158 -25.40 5.87 1.23
CA ARG A 158 -24.66 5.36 0.07
C ARG A 158 -24.20 6.51 -0.85
N LEU A 159 -23.00 6.38 -1.38
CA LEU A 159 -22.48 7.26 -2.42
C LEU A 159 -23.30 7.10 -3.71
N THR A 160 -23.47 8.18 -4.46
CA THR A 160 -23.90 8.09 -5.86
C THR A 160 -22.76 7.51 -6.71
N GLU A 161 -23.07 7.13 -7.95
CA GLU A 161 -22.03 6.62 -8.86
C GLU A 161 -20.92 7.66 -9.08
N GLU A 162 -21.29 8.92 -9.27
CA GLU A 162 -20.32 10.02 -9.50
C GLU A 162 -19.47 10.31 -8.26
N GLU A 163 -20.07 10.22 -7.06
CA GLU A 163 -19.35 10.34 -5.80
C GLU A 163 -18.39 9.16 -5.59
N TYR A 164 -18.81 7.96 -5.98
CA TYR A 164 -17.99 6.76 -5.91
C TYR A 164 -16.80 6.82 -6.88
N GLU A 165 -17.03 7.21 -8.13
CA GLU A 165 -15.97 7.46 -9.13
C GLU A 165 -14.94 8.49 -8.64
N LEU A 166 -15.41 9.54 -7.93
CA LEU A 166 -14.52 10.54 -7.35
C LEU A 166 -13.68 9.95 -6.21
N VAL A 167 -14.28 9.17 -5.31
CA VAL A 167 -13.56 8.48 -4.23
C VAL A 167 -12.52 7.51 -4.80
N GLN A 168 -12.81 6.80 -5.89
CA GLN A 168 -11.86 5.90 -6.55
C GLN A 168 -10.60 6.60 -7.10
N LEU A 169 -10.57 7.94 -7.15
CA LEU A 169 -9.36 8.68 -7.54
C LEU A 169 -8.32 8.78 -6.41
N HIS A 170 -8.67 8.50 -5.16
CA HIS A 170 -7.75 8.71 -4.04
C HIS A 170 -6.42 7.94 -4.12
N PRO A 171 -6.30 6.73 -4.70
CA PRO A 171 -4.99 6.07 -4.84
C PRO A 171 -4.08 6.83 -5.80
N VAL A 172 -4.65 7.33 -6.91
CA VAL A 172 -3.94 8.13 -7.92
C VAL A 172 -3.53 9.49 -7.37
N ILE A 173 -4.41 10.11 -6.60
CA ILE A 173 -4.13 11.40 -5.95
C ILE A 173 -3.07 11.20 -4.86
N GLY A 174 -3.16 10.13 -4.08
CA GLY A 174 -2.22 9.83 -3.01
C GLY A 174 -0.80 9.63 -3.54
N GLU A 175 -0.64 8.84 -4.60
CA GLU A 175 0.63 8.73 -5.33
C GLU A 175 1.14 10.11 -5.78
N ALA A 176 0.29 10.91 -6.43
CA ALA A 176 0.67 12.24 -6.92
C ALA A 176 1.06 13.23 -5.80
N MET A 177 0.57 13.04 -4.58
CA MET A 177 0.98 13.80 -3.39
C MET A 177 2.31 13.32 -2.78
N LEU A 178 2.72 12.08 -3.05
CA LEU A 178 3.96 11.54 -2.49
C LEU A 178 5.15 11.70 -3.44
N VAL A 179 4.90 11.77 -4.76
CA VAL A 179 5.94 11.99 -5.77
C VAL A 179 6.80 13.25 -5.52
N PRO A 180 6.24 14.44 -5.22
CA PRO A 180 7.05 15.63 -4.94
C PRO A 180 7.86 15.54 -3.65
N LEU A 181 7.56 14.57 -2.78
CA LEU A 181 8.29 14.30 -1.55
C LEU A 181 9.39 13.26 -1.73
N GLU A 182 9.66 12.85 -2.98
CA GLU A 182 10.68 11.85 -3.32
C GLU A 182 10.45 10.50 -2.61
N ALA A 183 9.18 10.16 -2.36
CA ALA A 183 8.83 8.89 -1.73
C ALA A 183 9.32 7.69 -2.57
N PRO A 184 9.91 6.65 -1.95
CA PRO A 184 10.34 5.43 -2.63
C PRO A 184 9.27 4.80 -3.51
N GLU A 185 9.68 4.19 -4.63
CA GLU A 185 8.77 3.60 -5.61
C GLU A 185 7.86 2.52 -5.00
N LEU A 186 8.37 1.75 -4.03
CA LEU A 186 7.57 0.74 -3.33
C LEU A 186 6.43 1.36 -2.52
N ILE A 187 6.66 2.52 -1.89
CA ILE A 187 5.60 3.24 -1.19
C ILE A 187 4.56 3.72 -2.20
N LEU A 188 4.98 4.36 -3.29
CA LEU A 188 4.07 4.83 -4.35
C LEU A 188 3.22 3.68 -4.92
N ALA A 189 3.86 2.54 -5.20
CA ALA A 189 3.19 1.35 -5.71
C ALA A 189 2.16 0.78 -4.73
N SER A 190 2.46 0.81 -3.42
CA SER A 190 1.52 0.36 -2.39
C SER A 190 0.30 1.28 -2.30
N VAL A 191 0.51 2.60 -2.30
CA VAL A 191 -0.54 3.62 -2.23
C VAL A 191 -1.43 3.59 -3.48
N ARG A 192 -0.86 3.46 -4.67
CA ARG A 192 -1.66 3.40 -5.90
C ARG A 192 -2.45 2.10 -6.02
N GLY A 193 -1.82 0.98 -5.68
CA GLY A 193 -2.30 -0.36 -6.01
C GLY A 193 -3.15 -1.04 -4.94
N HIS A 194 -3.33 -0.47 -3.75
CA HIS A 194 -3.99 -1.16 -2.63
C HIS A 194 -5.48 -1.49 -2.86
N HIS A 195 -6.09 -0.95 -3.92
CA HIS A 195 -7.45 -1.29 -4.37
C HIS A 195 -7.50 -2.13 -5.66
N GLU A 196 -6.34 -2.56 -6.17
CA GLU A 196 -6.30 -3.58 -7.20
C GLU A 196 -6.77 -4.93 -6.63
N ARG A 197 -7.43 -5.72 -7.47
CA ARG A 197 -7.99 -7.01 -7.10
C ARG A 197 -7.30 -8.11 -7.88
N TRP A 198 -7.08 -9.25 -7.23
CA TRP A 198 -6.41 -10.40 -7.85
C TRP A 198 -7.05 -10.83 -9.19
N ASP A 199 -8.38 -10.72 -9.31
CA ASP A 199 -9.17 -11.01 -10.50
C ASP A 199 -9.11 -9.94 -11.62
N GLY A 200 -8.52 -8.77 -11.36
CA GLY A 200 -8.45 -7.65 -12.30
C GLY A 200 -9.67 -6.74 -12.33
N GLU A 201 -10.65 -6.95 -11.43
CA GLU A 201 -11.84 -6.08 -11.31
C GLU A 201 -11.59 -4.87 -10.39
N GLY A 202 -10.34 -4.65 -9.99
CA GLY A 202 -9.91 -3.55 -9.13
C GLY A 202 -9.66 -2.24 -9.88
N TYR A 203 -9.11 -1.27 -9.15
CA TYR A 203 -8.78 0.06 -9.65
C TYR A 203 -7.50 0.58 -8.97
N PRO A 204 -6.80 1.58 -9.53
CA PRO A 204 -7.16 2.41 -10.69
C PRO A 204 -6.79 1.84 -12.08
N ASP A 205 -5.93 0.83 -12.15
CA ASP A 205 -5.30 0.36 -13.38
C ASP A 205 -5.86 -0.98 -13.87
N GLY A 206 -6.60 -1.72 -13.04
CA GLY A 206 -7.20 -3.01 -13.41
C GLY A 206 -6.15 -4.11 -13.57
N LEU A 207 -5.13 -4.08 -12.70
CA LEU A 207 -4.06 -5.07 -12.67
C LEU A 207 -4.59 -6.38 -12.09
N ALA A 208 -4.12 -7.51 -12.62
CA ALA A 208 -4.55 -8.84 -12.18
C ALA A 208 -3.36 -9.72 -11.81
N GLY A 209 -3.56 -10.60 -10.82
CA GLY A 209 -2.57 -11.56 -10.36
C GLY A 209 -1.24 -10.91 -9.96
N ASP A 210 -0.15 -11.50 -10.44
CA ASP A 210 1.21 -11.03 -10.17
C ASP A 210 1.58 -9.70 -10.85
N ALA A 211 0.70 -9.13 -11.69
CA ALA A 211 0.90 -7.77 -12.19
C ALA A 211 0.71 -6.72 -11.08
N ILE A 212 0.03 -7.08 -10.00
CA ILE A 212 -0.16 -6.22 -8.84
C ILE A 212 1.12 -6.27 -7.99
N PRO A 213 1.71 -5.11 -7.63
CA PRO A 213 2.87 -5.07 -6.75
C PRO A 213 2.66 -5.89 -5.48
N LEU A 214 3.67 -6.64 -5.04
CA LEU A 214 3.57 -7.47 -3.84
C LEU A 214 3.14 -6.65 -2.60
N VAL A 215 3.72 -5.47 -2.42
CA VAL A 215 3.34 -4.54 -1.33
C VAL A 215 1.87 -4.16 -1.39
N ALA A 216 1.31 -3.92 -2.58
CA ALA A 216 -0.10 -3.59 -2.76
C ALA A 216 -1.02 -4.79 -2.49
N ARG A 217 -0.63 -6.01 -2.94
CA ARG A 217 -1.37 -7.25 -2.64
C ARG A 217 -1.43 -7.55 -1.15
N MET A 218 -0.32 -7.34 -0.44
CA MET A 218 -0.28 -7.50 1.01
C MET A 218 -1.12 -6.42 1.70
N LEU A 219 -1.01 -5.18 1.24
CA LEU A 219 -1.70 -4.05 1.84
C LEU A 219 -3.21 -4.11 1.66
N SER A 220 -3.72 -4.60 0.53
CA SER A 220 -5.17 -4.74 0.30
C SER A 220 -5.85 -5.72 1.27
N ILE A 221 -5.14 -6.79 1.64
CA ILE A 221 -5.59 -7.77 2.65
C ILE A 221 -5.63 -7.10 4.03
N VAL A 222 -4.55 -6.41 4.40
CA VAL A 222 -4.40 -5.73 5.70
C VAL A 222 -5.45 -4.63 5.87
N ASP A 223 -5.64 -3.80 4.85
CA ASP A 223 -6.64 -2.73 4.81
C ASP A 223 -8.06 -3.28 5.00
N THR A 224 -8.40 -4.35 4.27
CA THR A 224 -9.71 -5.00 4.42
C THR A 224 -9.90 -5.57 5.82
N PHE A 225 -8.89 -6.22 6.39
CA PHE A 225 -8.96 -6.77 7.74
C PHE A 225 -9.18 -5.69 8.80
N ASP A 226 -8.42 -4.58 8.76
CA ASP A 226 -8.62 -3.48 9.71
C ASP A 226 -9.98 -2.81 9.50
N ALA A 227 -10.43 -2.66 8.26
CA ALA A 227 -11.75 -2.11 7.95
C ALA A 227 -12.91 -2.95 8.53
N MET A 228 -12.73 -4.27 8.65
CA MET A 228 -13.72 -5.21 9.22
C MET A 228 -13.67 -5.29 10.75
N THR A 229 -12.47 -5.36 11.32
CA THR A 229 -12.24 -5.58 12.76
C THR A 229 -12.15 -4.27 13.56
N GLY A 230 -11.86 -3.16 12.87
CA GLY A 230 -11.82 -1.82 13.42
C GLY A 230 -13.18 -1.34 13.92
N SER A 231 -13.19 -0.56 15.01
CA SER A 231 -14.41 0.11 15.48
C SER A 231 -14.82 1.21 14.52
N ARG A 232 -15.85 0.98 13.70
CA ARG A 232 -16.59 2.07 13.04
C ARG A 232 -17.77 2.49 13.92
N PRO A 233 -18.11 3.79 14.03
CA PRO A 233 -19.21 4.27 14.89
C PRO A 233 -20.59 3.62 14.61
N TYR A 234 -20.75 2.98 13.44
CA TYR A 234 -22.03 2.48 12.93
C TYR A 234 -22.04 0.97 12.61
N ARG A 235 -20.98 0.21 12.93
CA ARG A 235 -20.92 -1.24 12.65
C ARG A 235 -20.36 -1.98 13.87
N SER A 236 -21.03 -3.07 14.29
CA SER A 236 -20.47 -4.01 15.27
C SER A 236 -19.17 -4.59 14.70
N ARG A 237 -18.09 -4.59 15.50
CA ARG A 237 -16.81 -5.20 15.11
C ARG A 237 -17.06 -6.64 14.70
N VAL A 238 -16.52 -7.01 13.54
CA VAL A 238 -16.43 -8.40 13.11
C VAL A 238 -15.28 -9.05 13.88
N SER A 239 -15.43 -10.30 14.32
CA SER A 239 -14.36 -10.98 15.04
C SER A 239 -13.15 -11.23 14.13
N CYS A 240 -11.97 -11.50 14.71
CA CYS A 240 -10.79 -11.86 13.92
C CYS A 240 -11.06 -13.11 13.06
N GLU A 241 -11.79 -14.08 13.62
CA GLU A 241 -12.20 -15.31 12.96
C GLU A 241 -13.13 -15.04 11.78
N GLU A 242 -14.19 -14.26 11.99
CA GLU A 242 -15.13 -13.88 10.93
C GLU A 242 -14.44 -13.08 9.82
N ALA A 243 -13.51 -12.18 10.17
CA ALA A 243 -12.72 -11.42 9.19
C ALA A 243 -11.76 -12.32 8.40
N ALA A 244 -11.11 -13.27 9.08
CA ALA A 244 -10.25 -14.25 8.42
C ALA A 244 -11.06 -15.16 7.46
N GLU A 245 -12.25 -15.61 7.87
CA GLU A 245 -13.15 -16.39 7.01
C GLU A 245 -13.59 -15.60 5.76
N GLU A 246 -13.89 -14.31 5.90
CA GLU A 246 -14.24 -13.43 4.79
C GLU A 246 -13.09 -13.26 3.79
N ILE A 247 -11.88 -13.04 4.31
CA ILE A 247 -10.66 -12.92 3.48
C ILE A 247 -10.40 -14.21 2.72
N ILE A 248 -10.51 -15.37 3.38
CA ILE A 248 -10.36 -16.68 2.73
C ILE A 248 -11.43 -16.91 1.67
N ARG A 249 -12.67 -16.49 1.91
CA ARG A 249 -13.76 -16.61 0.93
C ARG A 249 -13.48 -15.85 -0.36
N HIS A 250 -12.73 -14.74 -0.27
CA HIS A 250 -12.34 -13.90 -1.39
C HIS A 250 -10.91 -14.15 -1.89
N ALA A 251 -10.26 -15.22 -1.43
CA ALA A 251 -8.96 -15.66 -1.93
C ALA A 251 -9.08 -16.12 -3.39
N GLY A 252 -8.24 -15.57 -4.27
CA GLY A 252 -8.26 -15.84 -5.71
C GLY A 252 -9.24 -14.97 -6.51
N THR A 253 -10.02 -14.11 -5.85
CA THR A 253 -10.83 -13.06 -6.50
C THR A 253 -10.35 -11.68 -6.07
N GLN A 254 -10.65 -11.27 -4.84
CA GLN A 254 -10.16 -9.99 -4.33
C GLN A 254 -8.68 -10.07 -3.95
N PHE A 255 -8.29 -11.14 -3.28
CA PHE A 255 -6.99 -11.27 -2.65
C PHE A 255 -6.12 -12.31 -3.33
N ASP A 256 -4.81 -12.08 -3.30
CA ASP A 256 -3.84 -13.12 -3.59
C ASP A 256 -4.10 -14.34 -2.67
N PRO A 257 -4.35 -15.53 -3.23
CA PRO A 257 -4.79 -16.67 -2.45
C PRO A 257 -3.69 -17.22 -1.52
N GLU A 258 -2.40 -17.06 -1.84
CA GLU A 258 -1.31 -17.48 -0.96
C GLU A 258 -1.16 -16.49 0.20
N LEU A 259 -1.14 -15.18 -0.09
CA LEU A 259 -1.03 -14.15 0.93
C LEU A 259 -2.24 -14.14 1.87
N ALA A 260 -3.45 -14.35 1.35
CA ALA A 260 -4.67 -14.44 2.15
C ALA A 260 -4.57 -15.57 3.19
N ARG A 261 -4.11 -16.76 2.78
CA ARG A 261 -3.91 -17.89 3.71
C ARG A 261 -2.89 -17.59 4.79
N LEU A 262 -1.74 -17.03 4.41
CA LEU A 262 -0.66 -16.70 5.33
C LEU A 262 -1.09 -15.61 6.32
N PHE A 263 -1.76 -14.57 5.84
CA PHE A 263 -2.29 -13.50 6.68
C PHE A 263 -3.33 -14.02 7.68
N CYS A 264 -4.27 -14.86 7.23
CA CYS A 264 -5.28 -15.42 8.12
C CYS A 264 -4.67 -16.33 9.21
N GLN A 265 -3.61 -17.08 8.89
CA GLN A 265 -2.86 -17.84 9.90
C GLN A 265 -2.26 -16.92 10.97
N LEU A 266 -1.66 -15.79 10.57
CA LEU A 266 -1.11 -14.80 11.51
C LEU A 266 -2.11 -14.33 12.55
N VAL A 267 -3.27 -13.85 12.09
CA VAL A 267 -4.25 -13.19 12.97
C VAL A 267 -5.01 -14.16 13.84
N LEU A 268 -5.14 -15.43 13.42
CA LEU A 268 -5.78 -16.48 14.20
C LEU A 268 -4.86 -17.02 15.30
N GLU A 269 -3.56 -17.22 15.03
CA GLU A 269 -2.60 -17.69 16.04
C GLU A 269 -2.41 -16.71 17.21
N GLU A 270 -2.66 -15.42 16.98
CA GLU A 270 -2.56 -14.40 18.03
C GLU A 270 -3.84 -14.22 18.86
N SER A 271 -4.96 -14.78 18.38
CA SER A 271 -6.25 -14.70 19.06
C SER A 271 -6.45 -15.85 20.09
N GLU A 272 -5.53 -16.83 20.12
CA GLU A 272 -5.43 -17.91 21.12
C GLU A 272 -4.62 -17.51 22.36
#